data_AF-A0A7G5H0Y2-F1
#
_entry.id   AF-A0A7G5H0Y2-F1
#
_cell.length_a   1.000
_cell.length_b   1.000
_cell.length_c   1.000
_cell.angle_alpha   90.00
_cell.angle_beta   90.00
_cell.angle_gamma   90.00
#
_symmetry.space_group_name_H-M   'P 1'
#
loop_
_entity.id
_entity.type
_entity.pdbx_description
1 polymer ?
#
loop_
_entity_poly.entity_id
_entity_poly.type
_entity_poly.pdbx_seq_one_letter_code
_entity_poly.pdbx_strand_id
1 'polypeptide(L)'
;MTILVVDDELDIKDLFQQRFRREIRSQTLHFAFAHSAQQAMDYLNQHGGKDVLILSDINMPGMSGLDLLRRVRSDYPLPPPPVIMMITAYGDAPSYQQAMTEGANDFLSKPIDFEQLRAKLQPFVGQ
;
A
#
# COMPACT_ATOMS: atom_id res chain seq x y z
N MET A 1 -2.00 -13.16 -5.40
CA MET A 1 -2.21 -11.98 -4.51
C MET A 1 -2.10 -10.67 -5.31
N THR A 2 -2.91 -9.63 -5.03
CA THR A 2 -2.77 -8.30 -5.66
C THR A 2 -2.24 -7.27 -4.66
N ILE A 3 -1.41 -6.35 -5.16
CA ILE A 3 -0.83 -5.23 -4.41
C ILE A 3 -1.51 -3.95 -4.89
N LEU A 4 -2.29 -3.29 -4.04
CA LEU A 4 -2.87 -1.99 -4.32
C LEU A 4 -1.92 -0.89 -3.84
N VAL A 5 -1.38 -0.11 -4.77
CA VAL A 5 -0.55 1.07 -4.48
C VAL A 5 -1.42 2.31 -4.51
N VAL A 6 -1.40 3.10 -3.44
CA VAL A 6 -2.18 4.33 -3.32
C VAL A 6 -1.24 5.52 -3.23
N ASP A 7 -1.26 6.37 -4.25
CA ASP A 7 -0.43 7.57 -4.37
C ASP A 7 -1.12 8.56 -5.31
N ASP A 8 -1.19 9.83 -4.92
CA ASP A 8 -1.75 10.89 -5.76
C ASP A 8 -0.82 11.30 -6.93
N GLU A 9 0.45 10.91 -6.88
CA GLU A 9 1.40 11.07 -7.98
C GLU A 9 1.18 10.01 -9.08
N LEU A 10 0.98 10.47 -10.33
CA LEU A 10 0.67 9.58 -11.46
C LEU A 10 1.88 8.75 -11.94
N ASP A 11 3.09 9.25 -11.71
CA ASP A 11 4.35 8.63 -12.13
C ASP A 11 4.74 7.41 -11.27
N ILE A 12 4.17 7.26 -10.06
CA ILE A 12 4.38 6.09 -9.20
C ILE A 12 4.07 4.80 -9.95
N LYS A 13 3.06 4.84 -10.83
CA LYS A 13 2.58 3.69 -11.58
C LYS A 13 3.67 3.19 -12.52
N ASP A 14 4.22 4.09 -13.31
CA ASP A 14 5.27 3.76 -14.28
C ASP A 14 6.54 3.30 -13.55
N LEU A 15 6.87 3.93 -12.42
CA LEU A 15 8.00 3.54 -11.58
C LEU A 15 7.87 2.10 -11.06
N PHE A 16 6.72 1.73 -10.48
CA PHE A 16 6.48 0.37 -10.00
C PHE A 16 6.46 -0.64 -11.15
N GLN A 17 5.83 -0.31 -12.27
CA GLN A 17 5.82 -1.18 -13.45
C GLN A 17 7.23 -1.43 -14.01
N GLN A 18 8.09 -0.41 -13.99
CA GLN A 18 9.48 -0.54 -14.43
C GLN A 18 10.29 -1.39 -13.45
N ARG A 19 10.15 -1.15 -12.13
CA ARG A 19 10.93 -1.83 -11.10
C ARG A 19 10.51 -3.29 -10.88
N PHE A 20 9.23 -3.62 -11.01
CA PHE A 20 8.69 -4.97 -10.85
C PHE A 20 8.33 -5.65 -12.19
N ARG A 21 8.93 -5.17 -13.29
CA ARG A 21 8.63 -5.66 -14.64
C ARG A 21 8.76 -7.18 -14.79
N ARG A 22 9.72 -7.80 -14.09
CA ARG A 22 9.96 -9.25 -14.19
C ARG A 22 8.84 -10.02 -13.51
N GLU A 23 8.48 -9.63 -12.30
CA GLU A 23 7.45 -10.23 -11.45
C GLU A 23 6.05 -10.09 -12.05
N ILE A 24 5.77 -8.93 -12.64
CA ILE A 24 4.52 -8.67 -13.38
C ILE A 24 4.44 -9.58 -14.60
N ARG A 25 5.54 -9.71 -15.37
CA ARG A 25 5.59 -10.58 -16.56
C ARG A 25 5.47 -12.05 -16.23
N SER A 26 6.04 -12.50 -15.11
CA SER A 26 5.88 -13.87 -14.64
C SER A 26 4.55 -14.13 -13.95
N GLN A 27 3.66 -13.12 -13.85
CA GLN A 27 2.37 -13.20 -13.17
C GLN A 27 2.48 -13.65 -11.70
N THR A 28 3.62 -13.38 -11.07
CA THR A 28 3.86 -13.75 -9.68
C THR A 28 3.43 -12.66 -8.71
N LEU A 29 3.32 -11.42 -9.21
CA LEU A 29 2.75 -10.27 -8.52
C LEU A 29 1.82 -9.52 -9.47
N HIS A 30 0.65 -9.11 -8.95
CA HIS A 30 -0.26 -8.20 -9.64
C HIS A 30 -0.27 -6.86 -8.91
N PHE A 31 -0.28 -5.76 -9.66
CA PHE A 31 -0.37 -4.42 -9.11
C PHE A 31 -1.65 -3.74 -9.58
N ALA A 32 -2.38 -3.17 -8.63
CA ALA A 32 -3.44 -2.20 -8.85
C ALA A 32 -2.97 -0.84 -8.34
N PHE A 33 -3.52 0.24 -8.90
CA PHE A 33 -3.12 1.60 -8.56
C PHE A 33 -4.37 2.43 -8.29
N ALA A 34 -4.33 3.22 -7.22
CA ALA A 34 -5.36 4.19 -6.87
C ALA A 34 -4.71 5.54 -6.61
N HIS A 35 -5.36 6.61 -7.08
CA HIS A 35 -4.84 7.98 -6.96
C HIS A 35 -5.51 8.80 -5.86
N SER A 36 -6.31 8.14 -5.03
CA SER A 36 -6.97 8.74 -3.88
C SER A 36 -7.43 7.64 -2.93
N ALA A 37 -7.70 8.02 -1.69
CA ALA A 37 -8.26 7.08 -0.72
C ALA A 37 -9.62 6.52 -1.14
N GLN A 38 -10.44 7.34 -1.82
CA GLN A 38 -11.74 6.89 -2.34
C GLN A 38 -11.58 5.79 -3.39
N GLN A 39 -10.69 5.98 -4.37
CA GLN A 39 -10.41 4.94 -5.37
C GLN A 39 -9.87 3.65 -4.73
N ALA A 40 -9.04 3.78 -3.69
CA ALA A 40 -8.54 2.62 -2.96
C ALA A 40 -9.67 1.86 -2.26
N MET A 41 -10.58 2.56 -1.58
CA MET A 41 -11.75 1.95 -0.94
C MET A 41 -12.69 1.30 -1.95
N ASP A 42 -12.96 1.96 -3.08
CA ASP A 42 -13.81 1.41 -4.15
C ASP A 42 -13.20 0.11 -4.70
N TYR A 43 -11.88 0.08 -4.89
CA TYR A 43 -11.17 -1.12 -5.32
C TYR A 43 -11.29 -2.24 -4.27
N LEU A 44 -11.01 -1.95 -3.00
CA LEU A 44 -11.08 -2.95 -1.93
C LEU A 44 -12.49 -3.52 -1.77
N ASN A 45 -13.53 -2.67 -1.90
CA ASN A 45 -14.93 -3.08 -1.82
C ASN A 45 -15.31 -4.04 -2.94
N GLN A 46 -14.76 -3.85 -4.14
CA GLN A 46 -15.00 -4.74 -5.29
C GLN A 46 -14.24 -6.06 -5.21
N HIS A 47 -13.08 -6.10 -4.53
CA HIS A 47 -12.18 -7.26 -4.51
C HIS A 47 -12.14 -8.00 -3.16
N GLY A 48 -12.89 -7.53 -2.16
CA GLY A 48 -13.11 -8.24 -0.90
C GLY A 48 -11.95 -8.16 0.10
N GLY A 49 -11.06 -7.16 -0.03
CA GLY A 49 -10.05 -6.84 0.98
C GLY A 49 -8.99 -7.91 1.23
N LYS A 50 -8.67 -8.75 0.24
CA LYS A 50 -7.62 -9.78 0.38
C LYS A 50 -6.23 -9.28 -0.04
N ASP A 51 -6.10 -8.00 -0.35
CA ASP A 51 -4.93 -7.42 -1.02
C ASP A 51 -3.86 -6.93 -0.04
N VAL A 52 -2.66 -6.74 -0.57
CA VAL A 52 -1.60 -5.99 0.09
C VAL A 52 -1.77 -4.51 -0.30
N LEU A 53 -2.09 -3.65 0.65
CA LEU A 53 -2.24 -2.23 0.46
C LEU A 53 -0.91 -1.51 0.79
N ILE A 54 -0.37 -0.79 -0.18
CA ILE A 54 0.79 0.07 -0.01
C ILE A 54 0.32 1.52 -0.12
N LEU A 55 0.48 2.29 0.95
CA LEU A 55 0.08 3.70 1.05
C LEU A 55 1.31 4.56 0.93
N SER A 56 1.47 5.31 -0.16
CA SER A 56 2.73 6.00 -0.45
C SER A 56 2.80 7.45 0.05
N ASP A 57 1.65 8.14 0.13
CA ASP A 57 1.58 9.44 0.77
C ASP A 57 0.57 9.42 1.94
N ILE A 58 0.98 10.02 3.06
CA ILE A 58 0.10 10.28 4.19
C ILE A 58 -0.76 11.50 3.88
N ASN A 59 -0.19 12.51 3.24
CA ASN A 59 -0.80 13.78 2.97
C ASN A 59 -1.39 13.81 1.56
N MET A 60 -2.46 13.03 1.35
CA MET A 60 -3.26 13.12 0.13
C MET A 60 -4.38 14.16 0.27
N PRO A 61 -4.78 14.84 -0.82
CA PRO A 61 -5.93 15.72 -0.80
C PRO A 61 -7.23 14.94 -0.49
N GLY A 62 -8.05 15.52 0.39
CA GLY A 62 -9.33 14.94 0.82
C GLY A 62 -9.20 14.04 2.05
N MET A 63 -8.67 12.83 1.88
CA MET A 63 -8.52 11.85 2.97
C MET A 63 -7.06 11.43 3.07
N SER A 64 -6.49 11.53 4.28
CA SER A 64 -5.11 11.17 4.54
C SER A 64 -4.88 9.65 4.45
N GLY A 65 -3.64 9.23 4.19
CA GLY A 65 -3.27 7.81 4.23
C GLY A 65 -3.54 7.16 5.59
N LEU A 66 -3.44 7.92 6.69
CA LEU A 66 -3.80 7.44 8.03
C LEU A 66 -5.31 7.24 8.20
N ASP A 67 -6.13 8.16 7.68
CA ASP A 67 -7.59 7.99 7.69
C ASP A 67 -8.01 6.77 6.87
N LEU A 68 -7.37 6.56 5.72
CA LEU A 68 -7.59 5.36 4.92
C LEU A 68 -7.18 4.09 5.69
N LEU A 69 -6.03 4.07 6.35
CA LEU A 69 -5.60 2.96 7.20
C LEU A 69 -6.66 2.61 8.24
N ARG A 70 -7.12 3.61 9.02
CA ARG A 70 -8.17 3.42 10.04
C ARG A 70 -9.45 2.86 9.42
N ARG A 71 -9.84 3.40 8.26
CA ARG A 71 -11.04 2.99 7.55
C ARG A 71 -10.97 1.54 7.07
N VAL A 72 -9.86 1.15 6.44
CA VAL A 72 -9.64 -0.23 5.98
C VAL A 72 -9.64 -1.20 7.16
N ARG A 73 -9.02 -0.85 8.28
CA ARG A 73 -9.06 -1.68 9.50
C ARG A 73 -10.47 -1.83 10.08
N SER A 74 -11.28 -0.79 10.00
CA SER A 74 -12.68 -0.83 10.44
C SER A 74 -13.57 -1.65 9.50
N ASP A 75 -13.41 -1.49 8.19
CA ASP A 75 -14.29 -2.10 7.18
C ASP A 75 -13.92 -3.56 6.89
N TYR A 76 -12.68 -3.97 7.14
CA TYR A 76 -12.19 -5.35 6.97
C TYR A 76 -11.66 -5.96 8.29
N PRO A 77 -12.52 -6.18 9.29
CA PRO A 77 -12.11 -6.70 10.61
C PRO A 77 -11.89 -8.23 10.60
N LEU A 78 -12.38 -8.94 9.58
CA LEU A 78 -12.33 -10.40 9.51
C LEU A 78 -10.98 -10.90 9.01
N PRO A 79 -10.45 -12.01 9.57
CA PRO A 79 -9.16 -12.55 9.17
C PRO A 79 -9.20 -13.37 7.85
N PRO A 80 -8.14 -13.29 7.02
CA PRO A 80 -7.03 -12.35 7.14
C PRO A 80 -7.44 -10.94 6.66
N PRO A 81 -7.15 -9.88 7.43
CA PRO A 81 -7.39 -8.52 6.97
C PRO A 81 -6.35 -8.13 5.91
N PRO A 82 -6.58 -7.04 5.15
CA PRO A 82 -5.58 -6.48 4.24
C PRO A 82 -4.25 -6.24 4.94
N VAL A 83 -3.14 -6.55 4.28
CA VAL A 83 -1.79 -6.19 4.79
C VAL A 83 -1.52 -4.75 4.38
N ILE A 84 -1.27 -3.86 5.33
CA ILE A 84 -1.14 -2.43 5.06
C ILE A 84 0.28 -1.97 5.36
N MET A 85 0.98 -1.45 4.35
CA MET A 85 2.32 -0.89 4.47
C MET A 85 2.28 0.61 4.15
N MET A 86 2.87 1.43 5.02
CA MET A 86 2.96 2.87 4.83
C MET A 86 4.31 3.25 4.23
N ILE A 87 4.34 4.21 3.31
CA ILE A 87 5.54 4.88 2.81
C ILE A 87 5.35 6.37 3.08
N THR A 88 6.40 7.08 3.51
CA THR A 88 6.33 8.54 3.70
C THR A 88 7.73 9.16 3.71
N ALA A 89 7.83 10.45 3.43
CA ALA A 89 9.08 11.21 3.51
C ALA A 89 9.59 11.33 4.95
N TYR A 90 10.90 11.25 5.11
CA TYR A 90 11.63 11.26 6.38
C TYR A 90 11.28 12.50 7.23
N GLY A 91 10.83 12.33 8.47
CA GLY A 91 10.65 13.47 9.40
C GLY A 91 9.66 13.26 10.54
N ASP A 92 8.59 12.49 10.34
CA ASP A 92 7.55 12.35 11.37
C ASP A 92 7.63 11.01 12.11
N ALA A 93 8.54 10.93 13.09
CA ALA A 93 8.46 9.90 14.13
C ALA A 93 7.05 9.78 14.77
N PRO A 94 6.28 10.88 14.95
CA PRO A 94 4.88 10.80 15.37
C PRO A 94 4.00 10.03 14.38
N SER A 95 4.11 10.29 13.08
CA SER A 95 3.31 9.61 12.05
C SER A 95 3.64 8.12 11.94
N TYR A 96 4.92 7.76 12.13
CA TYR A 96 5.31 6.34 12.25
C TYR A 96 4.62 5.66 13.43
N GLN A 97 4.73 6.25 14.63
CA GLN A 97 4.11 5.68 15.83
C GLN A 97 2.59 5.60 15.71
N GLN A 98 1.99 6.62 15.11
CA GLN A 98 0.56 6.69 14.86
C GLN A 98 0.11 5.60 13.88
N ALA A 99 0.78 5.44 12.73
CA ALA A 99 0.48 4.38 11.78
C ALA A 99 0.57 2.98 12.39
N MET A 100 1.63 2.71 13.16
CA MET A 100 1.80 1.42 13.83
C MET A 100 0.70 1.18 14.87
N THR A 101 0.33 2.21 15.65
CA THR A 101 -0.75 2.14 16.65
C THR A 101 -2.12 1.88 15.99
N GLU A 102 -2.31 2.40 14.79
CA GLU A 102 -3.54 2.23 13.99
C GLU A 102 -3.58 0.92 13.20
N GLY A 103 -2.54 0.09 13.37
CA GLY A 103 -2.50 -1.25 12.86
C GLY A 103 -1.93 -1.37 11.45
N ALA A 104 -1.09 -0.44 10.99
CA ALA A 104 -0.26 -0.73 9.82
C ALA A 104 0.69 -1.90 10.14
N ASN A 105 0.91 -2.77 9.16
CA ASN A 105 1.77 -3.94 9.30
C ASN A 105 3.25 -3.59 9.16
N ASP A 106 3.56 -2.59 8.34
CA ASP A 106 4.93 -2.21 8.06
C ASP A 106 5.03 -0.75 7.60
N PHE A 107 6.26 -0.27 7.54
CA PHE A 107 6.59 1.09 7.15
C PHE A 107 7.87 1.14 6.30
N LEU A 108 7.88 2.07 5.35
CA LEU A 108 8.97 2.39 4.43
C LEU A 108 9.19 3.91 4.46
N SER A 109 10.42 4.34 4.24
CA SER A 109 10.72 5.76 4.07
C SER A 109 10.90 6.11 2.58
N LYS A 110 10.49 7.32 2.17
CA LYS A 110 10.87 7.90 0.88
C LYS A 110 12.33 8.40 0.98
N PRO A 111 13.15 8.25 -0.08
CA PRO A 111 12.83 7.62 -1.35
C PRO A 111 12.65 6.10 -1.22
N ILE A 112 11.68 5.54 -1.95
CA ILE A 112 11.33 4.12 -1.87
C ILE A 112 12.54 3.25 -2.22
N ASP A 113 13.00 2.46 -1.25
CA ASP A 113 13.96 1.39 -1.49
C ASP A 113 13.21 0.17 -2.06
N PHE A 114 13.32 0.00 -3.38
CA PHE A 114 12.68 -1.11 -4.10
C PHE A 114 13.27 -2.48 -3.78
N GLU A 115 14.52 -2.57 -3.33
CA GLU A 115 15.09 -3.85 -2.89
C GLU A 115 14.50 -4.24 -1.53
N GLN A 116 14.36 -3.27 -0.62
CA GLN A 116 13.68 -3.49 0.65
C GLN A 116 12.20 -3.83 0.45
N LEU A 117 11.50 -3.11 -0.44
CA LEU A 117 10.10 -3.39 -0.77
C LEU A 117 9.93 -4.79 -1.37
N ARG A 118 10.82 -5.23 -2.27
CA ARG A 118 10.82 -6.61 -2.80
C ARG A 118 10.96 -7.65 -1.69
N ALA A 119 11.87 -7.43 -0.74
CA ALA A 119 12.05 -8.34 0.39
C ALA A 119 10.78 -8.44 1.24
N LYS A 120 10.10 -7.31 1.49
CA LYS A 120 8.81 -7.29 2.21
C LYS A 120 7.67 -7.95 1.43
N LEU A 121 7.70 -7.86 0.09
CA LEU A 121 6.71 -8.49 -0.78
C LEU A 121 6.97 -9.98 -1.04
N GLN A 122 8.19 -10.46 -0.85
CA GLN A 122 8.60 -11.83 -1.11
C GLN A 122 7.68 -12.90 -0.50
N PRO A 123 7.20 -12.78 0.76
CA PRO A 123 6.28 -13.76 1.35
C PRO A 123 4.95 -13.89 0.61
N PHE A 124 4.55 -12.89 -0.18
CA PHE A 124 3.28 -12.84 -0.91
C PHE A 124 3.42 -13.26 -2.38
N VAL A 125 4.64 -13.51 -2.85
CA VAL A 125 4.93 -13.95 -4.22
C VAL A 125 4.49 -15.41 -4.39
N GLY A 126 3.67 -15.68 -5.40
CA GLY A 126 3.26 -17.05 -5.75
C GLY A 126 2.14 -17.67 -4.90
N GLN A 127 1.45 -16.85 -4.08
CA GLN A 127 0.22 -17.23 -3.38
C GLN A 127 -1.06 -16.88 -4.16
#